data_AF-A0A2V5T2L4-F1
#
_entry.id   AF-A0A2V5T2L4-F1
#
_cell.length_a   1.000
_cell.length_b   1.000
_cell.length_c   1.000
_cell.angle_alpha   90.00
_cell.angle_beta   90.00
_cell.angle_gamma   90.00
#
_symmetry.space_group_name_H-M   'P 1'
#
loop_
_entity.id
_entity.type
_entity.pdbx_description
1 polymer ?
#
loop_
_entity_poly.entity_id
_entity_poly.type
_entity_poly.pdbx_seq_one_letter_code
_entity_poly.pdbx_strand_id
1 'polypeptide(L)' 'RSTTHPIQQPVATEAEANSAFDDITYKKGQSFLRMLESFVGEDVFREGIRRYVAAHKYSNSTTADLWNALSESSG' A
#
# COMPACT_ATOMS: atom_id res chain seq x y z
N ARG A 1 20.84 6.39 15.74
CA ARG A 1 20.36 6.46 14.35
C ARG A 1 19.18 5.50 14.27
N SER A 2 17.94 5.97 14.17
CA SER A 2 16.81 5.05 13.99
C SER A 2 16.96 4.45 12.60
N THR A 3 17.10 3.13 12.51
CA THR A 3 17.20 2.39 11.25
C THR A 3 15.83 1.89 10.78
N THR A 4 14.75 2.42 11.36
CA THR A 4 13.38 1.97 11.13
C THR A 4 12.38 3.11 11.29
N HIS A 5 11.26 2.98 10.60
CA HIS A 5 10.07 3.82 10.72
C HIS A 5 8.81 3.04 10.29
N PRO A 6 7.60 3.56 10.53
CA PRO A 6 6.36 3.02 9.95
C PRO A 6 6.33 3.16 8.43
N ILE A 7 5.65 2.25 7.72
CA ILE A 7 5.50 2.34 6.25
C ILE A 7 4.73 3.62 5.87
N GLN A 8 3.66 3.94 6.60
CA GLN A 8 2.93 5.19 6.44
C GLN A 8 3.46 6.22 7.43
N GLN A 9 4.02 7.31 6.92
CA GLN A 9 4.54 8.41 7.72
C GLN A 9 4.16 9.76 7.10
N PRO A 10 3.97 10.81 7.90
CA PRO A 10 3.83 12.17 7.38
C PRO A 10 5.09 12.61 6.63
N VAL A 11 4.89 13.39 5.56
CA VAL A 11 5.97 14.01 4.77
C VAL A 11 5.62 15.47 4.59
N ALA A 12 6.39 16.36 5.21
CA ALA A 12 6.19 17.80 5.18
C ALA A 12 7.20 18.51 4.27
N THR A 13 8.34 17.87 3.96
CA THR A 13 9.41 18.47 3.16
C THR A 13 9.90 17.54 2.05
N GLU A 14 10.53 18.12 1.02
CA GLU A 14 11.18 17.35 -0.05
C GLU A 14 12.30 16.44 0.51
N ALA A 15 13.05 16.90 1.51
CA ALA A 15 14.09 16.10 2.14
C ALA A 15 13.53 14.87 2.87
N GLU A 16 12.38 15.01 3.53
CA GLU A 16 11.64 13.88 4.12
C GLU A 16 11.12 12.93 3.04
N ALA A 17 10.61 13.46 1.93
CA ALA A 17 10.19 12.64 0.79
C ALA A 17 11.37 11.82 0.25
N ASN A 18 12.52 12.45 0.03
CA ASN A 18 13.76 11.80 -0.41
C ASN A 18 14.23 10.72 0.58
N SER A 19 14.10 10.97 1.88
CA SER A 19 14.46 10.00 2.92
C SER A 19 13.53 8.79 2.98
N ALA A 20 12.26 8.95 2.56
CA ALA A 20 11.30 7.87 2.50
C ALA A 20 11.55 6.89 1.33
N PHE A 21 12.43 7.22 0.37
CA PHE A 21 12.86 6.28 -0.67
C PHE A 21 13.90 5.29 -0.12
N ASP A 22 13.44 4.36 0.72
CA ASP A 22 14.31 3.47 1.47
C ASP A 22 13.82 2.00 1.51
N ASP A 23 14.58 1.15 2.19
CA ASP A 23 14.28 -0.28 2.32
C ASP A 23 12.98 -0.56 3.09
N ILE A 24 12.53 0.35 3.98
CA ILE A 24 11.26 0.17 4.69
C ILE A 24 10.10 0.41 3.73
N THR A 25 10.12 1.49 2.95
CA THR A 25 9.07 1.77 1.96
C THR A 25 8.97 0.64 0.93
N TYR A 26 10.11 0.15 0.42
CA TYR A 26 10.10 -0.83 -0.66
C TYR A 26 10.09 -2.29 -0.17
N LYS A 27 11.07 -2.72 0.62
CA LYS A 27 11.21 -4.16 0.99
C LYS A 27 10.19 -4.59 2.02
N LYS A 28 9.98 -3.78 3.07
CA LYS A 28 8.95 -4.09 4.08
C LYS A 28 7.55 -3.93 3.48
N GLY A 29 7.31 -2.90 2.67
CA GLY A 29 6.07 -2.72 1.90
C GLY A 29 5.74 -3.92 1.01
N GLN A 30 6.69 -4.39 0.20
CA GLN A 30 6.52 -5.58 -0.63
C GLN A 30 6.23 -6.83 0.21
N SER A 31 6.99 -7.04 1.28
CA SER A 31 6.82 -8.22 2.15
C SER A 31 5.44 -8.23 2.81
N PHE A 32 4.95 -7.05 3.21
CA PHE A 32 3.62 -6.87 3.75
C PHE A 32 2.52 -7.14 2.71
N LEU A 33 2.64 -6.64 1.48
CA LEU A 33 1.68 -6.95 0.41
C LEU A 33 1.63 -8.44 0.08
N ARG A 34 2.78 -9.11 0.04
CA ARG A 34 2.84 -10.58 -0.16
C ARG A 34 2.15 -11.34 0.97
N MET A 35 2.38 -10.94 2.22
CA MET A 35 1.72 -11.53 3.37
C MET A 35 0.20 -11.32 3.29
N LEU A 36 -0.23 -10.11 2.91
CA LEU A 36 -1.64 -9.76 2.78
C LEU A 36 -2.34 -10.57 1.69
N GLU A 37 -1.74 -10.69 0.50
CA GLU A 37 -2.24 -11.54 -0.59
C GLU A 37 -2.39 -13.00 -0.13
N SER A 38 -1.40 -13.52 0.60
CA SER A 38 -1.44 -14.88 1.15
C SER A 38 -2.53 -15.04 2.22
N PHE A 39 -2.86 -13.98 2.95
CA PHE A 39 -3.85 -13.99 4.02
C PHE A 39 -5.28 -13.93 3.48
N VAL A 40 -5.58 -13.04 2.54
CA VAL A 40 -6.94 -12.86 1.98
C VAL A 40 -7.24 -13.84 0.83
N GLY A 41 -6.20 -14.43 0.24
CA GLY A 41 -6.31 -15.30 -0.93
C GLY A 41 -6.00 -14.55 -2.23
N GLU A 42 -5.27 -15.21 -3.12
CA GLU A 42 -4.72 -14.64 -4.36
C GLU A 42 -5.81 -14.10 -5.30
N ASP A 43 -6.90 -14.83 -5.49
CA ASP A 43 -8.01 -14.42 -6.38
C ASP A 43 -8.78 -13.21 -5.83
N VAL A 44 -9.06 -13.22 -4.52
CA VAL A 44 -9.72 -12.11 -3.82
C VAL A 44 -8.86 -10.85 -3.87
N PHE A 45 -7.57 -10.98 -3.55
CA PHE A 45 -6.61 -9.88 -3.60
C PHE A 45 -6.56 -9.25 -4.99
N ARG A 46 -6.40 -10.08 -6.04
CA ARG A 46 -6.36 -9.61 -7.42
C ARG A 46 -7.63 -8.88 -7.84
N GLU A 47 -8.79 -9.39 -7.45
CA GLU A 47 -10.06 -8.75 -7.73
C GLU A 47 -10.16 -7.38 -7.05
N GLY A 48 -9.79 -7.28 -5.76
CA GLY A 48 -9.74 -6.01 -5.05
C GLY A 48 -8.78 -5.00 -5.70
N ILE A 49 -7.60 -5.43 -6.14
CA ILE A 49 -6.65 -4.57 -6.87
C ILE A 49 -7.23 -4.10 -8.22
N ARG A 50 -7.89 -4.97 -8.99
CA ARG A 50 -8.53 -4.57 -10.25
C ARG A 50 -9.61 -3.51 -10.02
N ARG A 51 -10.43 -3.69 -8.99
CA ARG A 51 -11.47 -2.72 -8.60
C ARG A 51 -10.87 -1.38 -8.20
N TYR A 52 -9.86 -1.40 -7.32
CA TYR A 52 -9.12 -0.21 -6.91
C TYR A 52 -8.57 0.56 -8.12
N VAL A 53 -7.84 -0.11 -9.03
CA VAL A 53 -7.29 0.55 -10.22
C VAL A 53 -8.39 1.09 -11.13
N ALA A 54 -9.48 0.34 -11.33
CA ALA A 54 -10.59 0.77 -12.18
C ALA A 54 -11.33 1.99 -11.61
N ALA A 55 -11.51 2.07 -10.29
CA ALA A 55 -12.18 3.16 -9.61
C ALA A 55 -11.38 4.47 -9.61
N HIS A 56 -10.05 4.38 -9.50
CA HIS A 56 -9.16 5.55 -9.41
C HIS A 56 -8.41 5.88 -10.70
N LYS A 57 -8.74 5.22 -11.82
CA LYS A 57 -8.10 5.50 -13.11
C LYS A 57 -8.20 6.99 -13.47
N TYR A 58 -7.09 7.55 -13.94
CA TYR A 58 -6.96 8.97 -14.29
C TYR A 58 -7.18 9.95 -13.12
N SER A 59 -7.06 9.47 -11.88
CA SER A 59 -7.16 10.26 -10.66
C SER A 59 -6.11 9.82 -9.64
N ASN A 60 -6.21 10.35 -8.42
CA ASN A 60 -5.36 10.02 -7.29
C ASN A 60 -6.11 9.09 -6.32
N SER A 61 -5.35 8.49 -5.41
CA SER A 61 -5.86 7.61 -4.36
C SER A 61 -4.98 7.68 -3.12
N THR A 62 -5.51 7.16 -2.02
CA THR A 62 -4.87 7.06 -0.71
C THR A 62 -4.80 5.61 -0.26
N THR A 63 -4.06 5.34 0.83
CA THR A 63 -4.04 4.01 1.43
C THR A 63 -5.43 3.54 1.88
N ALA A 64 -6.31 4.45 2.32
CA ALA A 64 -7.67 4.10 2.73
C ALA A 64 -8.51 3.56 1.57
N ASP A 65 -8.33 4.11 0.37
CA ASP A 65 -9.03 3.65 -0.84
C ASP A 65 -8.65 2.20 -1.20
N LEU A 66 -7.36 1.85 -1.04
CA LEU A 66 -6.90 0.47 -1.22
C LEU A 66 -7.55 -0.47 -0.20
N TRP A 67 -7.67 -0.05 1.07
CA TRP A 67 -8.32 -0.86 2.10
C TRP A 67 -9.80 -1.11 1.82
N ASN A 68 -10.51 -0.07 1.37
CA ASN A 68 -11.92 -0.20 1.01
C ASN A 68 -12.10 -1.20 -0.13
N ALA A 69 -11.31 -1.09 -1.20
CA ALA A 69 -11.40 -1.99 -2.35
C ALA A 69 -11.07 -3.45 -2.00
N LEU A 70 -10.08 -3.68 -1.13
CA LEU A 70 -9.75 -5.03 -0.66
C LEU A 70 -10.84 -5.60 0.25
N SER A 71 -11.39 -4.79 1.18
CA SER A 71 -12.48 -5.22 2.07
C SER A 71 -13.75 -5.58 1.31
N GLU A 72 -14.13 -4.81 0.29
CA GLU A 72 -15.28 -5.13 -0.58
C GLU A 72 -15.12 -6.46 -1.32
N SER A 73 -13.88 -6.87 -1.59
CA SER A 73 -13.59 -8.14 -2.26
C SER A 73 -13.51 -9.34 -1.33
N SER A 74 -13.11 -9.14 -0.06
CA SER A 74 -12.91 -10.21 0.92
C SER A 74 -14.14 -10.55 1.77
N GLY A 75 -15.15 -9.67 1.79
CA GLY A 75 -16.23 -9.72 2.80
C GLY A 75 -15.72 -9.32 4.17
#